data_AF-A0AAN6QJ41-F1
#
_entry.id   AF-A0AAN6QJ41-F1
#
_cell.length_a   1.000
_cell.length_b   1.000
_cell.length_c   1.000
_cell.angle_alpha   90.00
_cell.angle_beta   90.00
_cell.angle_gamma   90.00
#
_symmetry.space_group_name_H-M   'P 1'
#
loop_
_entity.id
_entity.type
_entity.pdbx_description
1 polymer ?
#
loop_
_entity_poly.entity_id
_entity_poly.type
_entity_poly.pdbx_seq_one_letter_code
_entity_poly.pdbx_strand_id
1 'polypeptide(L)'
;MTAHPPDPPFYPKRYWNASHAFINWNKLTALDIHNTLRTEPGFEGQDVYFFGNHPIRFVRIVGLLVDVETRGRYTILSVDDSSGACIDVKVTSRAVVAGDESEYPSNTTVDNVDVKVNWGLPTLHLDGTPMALGSVIELKGTISSFRNTRQLDLKRLLVVPDTNAEAAAWVKTAKWKRDVLSRPWVLTQEERDAIDDKIRREERKDRAKVKMKREWVAKHGAERLRHEEKNEGKRKRAEARMNVAALKGSEVIRAPWE
;
A
#
# COMPACT_ATOMS: atom_id res chain seq x y z
N MET A 1 -34.89 -0.43 -34.13
CA MET A 1 -34.05 -1.27 -33.27
C MET A 1 -32.66 -0.65 -33.26
N THR A 2 -32.38 0.22 -32.28
CA THR A 2 -31.05 0.83 -32.11
C THR A 2 -30.13 -0.23 -31.50
N ALA A 3 -29.12 -0.67 -32.25
CA ALA A 3 -28.11 -1.58 -31.73
C ALA A 3 -27.48 -0.96 -30.48
N HIS A 4 -27.56 -1.66 -29.35
CA HIS A 4 -26.80 -1.26 -28.17
C HIS A 4 -25.32 -1.26 -28.55
N PRO A 5 -24.55 -0.19 -28.22
CA PRO A 5 -23.12 -0.24 -28.41
C PRO A 5 -22.57 -1.43 -27.60
N PRO A 6 -21.59 -2.16 -28.15
CA PRO A 6 -21.00 -3.30 -27.47
C PRO A 6 -20.44 -2.87 -26.11
N ASP A 7 -20.55 -3.76 -25.12
CA ASP A 7 -20.04 -3.50 -23.78
C ASP A 7 -18.53 -3.18 -23.85
N PRO A 8 -18.06 -2.19 -23.08
CA PRO A 8 -16.65 -1.81 -23.07
C PRO A 8 -15.76 -2.98 -22.66
N PRO A 9 -14.61 -3.21 -23.33
CA PRO A 9 -13.75 -4.32 -23.00
C PRO A 9 -13.02 -4.12 -21.67
N PHE A 10 -12.68 -5.22 -21.00
CA PHE A 10 -11.74 -5.23 -19.89
C PHE A 10 -10.31 -5.39 -20.42
N TYR A 11 -9.47 -4.41 -20.13
CA TYR A 11 -8.08 -4.43 -20.60
C TYR A 11 -7.18 -5.26 -19.67
N PRO A 12 -6.24 -6.05 -20.23
CA PRO A 12 -5.21 -6.73 -19.45
C PRO A 12 -4.35 -5.78 -18.61
N LYS A 13 -3.76 -6.31 -17.52
CA LYS A 13 -2.93 -5.57 -16.56
C LYS A 13 -1.86 -4.66 -17.17
N ARG A 14 -1.28 -5.04 -18.31
CA ARG A 14 -0.27 -4.25 -19.01
C ARG A 14 -0.74 -2.85 -19.41
N TYR A 15 -2.06 -2.65 -19.58
CA TYR A 15 -2.65 -1.37 -19.97
C TYR A 15 -3.14 -0.53 -18.78
N TRP A 16 -3.21 -1.08 -17.57
CA TRP A 16 -3.87 -0.41 -16.44
C TRP A 16 -3.25 0.94 -16.07
N ASN A 17 -1.94 1.14 -16.29
CA ASN A 17 -1.30 2.43 -16.04
C ASN A 17 -1.83 3.56 -16.95
N ALA A 18 -2.54 3.25 -18.04
CA ALA A 18 -3.23 4.23 -18.87
C ALA A 18 -4.64 4.57 -18.34
N SER A 19 -5.21 3.77 -17.43
CA SER A 19 -6.48 4.10 -16.79
C SER A 19 -6.27 5.17 -15.73
N HIS A 20 -7.00 6.27 -15.86
CA HIS A 20 -7.01 7.33 -14.86
C HIS A 20 -7.52 6.83 -13.49
N ALA A 21 -8.41 5.84 -13.48
CA ALA A 21 -8.93 5.25 -12.26
C ALA A 21 -7.88 4.36 -11.56
N PHE A 22 -7.02 3.66 -12.31
CA PHE A 22 -6.05 2.73 -11.72
C PHE A 22 -4.96 3.42 -10.88
N ILE A 23 -4.48 4.57 -11.36
CA ILE A 23 -3.33 5.28 -10.79
C ILE A 23 -3.74 6.29 -9.70
N ASN A 24 -5.02 6.63 -9.61
CA ASN A 24 -5.52 7.67 -8.70
C ASN A 24 -6.33 7.11 -7.53
N TRP A 25 -6.46 7.93 -6.49
CA TRP A 25 -7.41 7.69 -5.40
C TRP A 25 -8.84 7.95 -5.89
N ASN A 26 -9.56 6.86 -6.18
CA ASN A 26 -10.94 6.92 -6.65
C ASN A 26 -11.84 7.36 -5.52
N LYS A 27 -12.60 8.42 -5.75
CA LYS A 27 -13.53 8.96 -4.77
C LYS A 27 -14.80 8.14 -4.88
N LEU A 28 -14.97 7.24 -3.92
CA LEU A 28 -16.09 6.31 -3.82
C LEU A 28 -16.77 6.51 -2.47
N THR A 29 -17.97 5.95 -2.38
CA THR A 29 -18.72 5.79 -1.15
C THR A 29 -18.56 4.37 -0.62
N ALA A 30 -18.83 4.17 0.67
CA ALA A 30 -18.86 2.84 1.27
C ALA A 30 -19.84 1.91 0.53
N LEU A 31 -21.02 2.42 0.15
CA LEU A 31 -21.99 1.66 -0.65
C LEU A 31 -21.42 1.24 -2.01
N ASP A 32 -20.65 2.09 -2.70
CA ASP A 32 -20.03 1.67 -3.97
C ASP A 32 -19.03 0.54 -3.77
N ILE A 33 -18.22 0.63 -2.71
CA ILE A 33 -17.20 -0.38 -2.42
C ILE A 33 -17.87 -1.73 -2.19
N HIS A 34 -18.98 -1.78 -1.46
CA HIS A 34 -19.66 -3.04 -1.19
C HIS A 34 -20.46 -3.55 -2.40
N ASN A 35 -21.25 -2.69 -3.03
CA ASN A 35 -22.31 -3.13 -3.94
C ASN A 35 -22.07 -2.79 -5.42
N THR A 36 -21.28 -1.76 -5.72
CA THR A 36 -21.08 -1.31 -7.11
C THR A 36 -19.83 -1.92 -7.73
N LEU A 37 -18.76 -2.04 -6.95
CA LEU A 37 -17.52 -2.65 -7.43
C LEU A 37 -17.71 -4.14 -7.71
N ARG A 38 -17.09 -4.63 -8.78
CA ARG A 38 -17.21 -6.03 -9.23
C ARG A 38 -15.85 -6.67 -9.40
N THR A 39 -15.81 -7.97 -9.25
CA THR A 39 -14.70 -8.80 -9.71
C THR A 39 -15.07 -9.36 -11.07
N GLU A 40 -14.11 -9.50 -11.96
CA GLU A 40 -14.34 -9.98 -13.32
C GLU A 40 -13.56 -11.26 -13.59
N PRO A 41 -14.16 -12.23 -14.30
CA PRO A 41 -13.47 -13.46 -14.69
C PRO A 41 -12.17 -13.16 -15.46
N GLY A 42 -11.10 -13.88 -15.14
CA GLY A 42 -9.76 -13.70 -15.74
C GLY A 42 -8.88 -12.66 -15.05
N PHE A 43 -9.39 -12.01 -14.00
CA PHE A 43 -8.64 -11.05 -13.17
C PHE A 43 -8.45 -11.52 -11.72
N GLU A 44 -8.72 -12.80 -11.45
CA GLU A 44 -8.58 -13.40 -10.13
C GLU A 44 -7.13 -13.32 -9.63
N GLY A 45 -6.96 -13.07 -8.33
CA GLY A 45 -5.64 -12.99 -7.70
C GLY A 45 -4.81 -11.76 -8.08
N GLN A 46 -5.39 -10.78 -8.80
CA GLN A 46 -4.70 -9.53 -9.16
C GLN A 46 -5.01 -8.36 -8.23
N ASP A 47 -5.77 -8.59 -7.14
CA ASP A 47 -6.20 -7.60 -6.15
C ASP A 47 -6.80 -6.34 -6.79
N VAL A 48 -7.70 -6.54 -7.76
CA VAL A 48 -8.36 -5.48 -8.52
C VAL A 48 -9.87 -5.65 -8.48
N TYR A 49 -10.56 -4.52 -8.43
CA TYR A 49 -12.02 -4.45 -8.59
C TYR A 49 -12.35 -3.55 -9.77
N PHE A 50 -13.58 -3.62 -10.26
CA PHE A 50 -14.01 -2.85 -11.42
C PHE A 50 -15.22 -1.99 -11.10
N PHE A 51 -15.16 -0.72 -11.51
CA PHE A 51 -16.32 0.16 -11.63
C PHE A 51 -16.62 0.33 -13.12
N GLY A 52 -17.72 -0.26 -13.61
CA GLY A 52 -17.86 -0.47 -15.06
C GLY A 52 -16.68 -1.30 -15.56
N ASN A 53 -15.92 -0.77 -16.53
CA ASN A 53 -14.68 -1.40 -17.00
C ASN A 53 -13.39 -0.73 -16.50
N HIS A 54 -13.48 0.19 -15.52
CA HIS A 54 -12.31 0.83 -14.91
C HIS A 54 -11.70 -0.06 -13.82
N PRO A 55 -10.41 -0.42 -13.90
CA PRO A 55 -9.73 -1.11 -12.81
C PRO A 55 -9.49 -0.16 -11.63
N ILE A 56 -9.94 -0.58 -10.45
CA ILE A 56 -9.90 0.14 -9.18
C ILE A 56 -8.98 -0.61 -8.21
N ARG A 57 -7.94 0.09 -7.76
CA ARG A 57 -7.01 -0.38 -6.74
C ARG A 57 -6.98 0.52 -5.50
N PHE A 58 -7.05 1.83 -5.73
CA PHE A 58 -6.93 2.85 -4.70
C PHE A 58 -8.25 3.59 -4.52
N VAL A 59 -8.67 3.74 -3.27
CA VAL A 59 -9.95 4.37 -2.90
C VAL A 59 -9.72 5.48 -1.89
N ARG A 60 -10.51 6.55 -2.01
CA ARG A 60 -10.65 7.61 -1.02
C ARG A 60 -12.09 7.71 -0.56
N ILE A 61 -12.30 7.66 0.75
CA ILE A 61 -13.58 7.88 1.43
C ILE A 61 -13.45 9.08 2.37
N VAL A 62 -14.55 9.81 2.55
CA VAL A 62 -14.72 10.79 3.64
C VAL A 62 -15.97 10.43 4.42
N GLY A 63 -15.84 10.31 5.73
CA GLY A 63 -16.95 9.96 6.61
C GLY A 63 -16.60 10.12 8.08
N LEU A 64 -17.58 9.86 8.94
CA LEU A 64 -17.46 9.89 10.39
C LEU A 64 -16.73 8.65 10.90
N LEU A 65 -15.78 8.84 11.81
CA LEU A 65 -15.23 7.75 12.60
C LEU A 65 -16.26 7.31 13.64
N VAL A 66 -16.87 6.14 13.46
CA VAL A 66 -17.95 5.65 14.33
C VAL A 66 -17.43 4.74 15.44
N ASP A 67 -16.42 3.93 15.14
CA ASP A 67 -15.88 2.95 16.09
C ASP A 67 -14.38 2.70 15.87
N VAL A 68 -13.70 2.28 16.93
CA VAL A 68 -12.28 1.87 16.93
C VAL A 68 -12.17 0.59 17.76
N GLU A 69 -11.85 -0.52 17.10
CA GLU A 69 -11.70 -1.82 17.76
C GLU A 69 -10.30 -2.40 17.52
N THR A 70 -9.64 -2.92 18.56
CA THR A 70 -8.37 -3.64 18.42
C THR A 70 -8.56 -5.15 18.40
N ARG A 71 -7.91 -5.82 17.45
CA ARG A 71 -7.89 -7.28 17.28
C ARG A 71 -6.48 -7.77 16.98
N GLY A 72 -5.76 -8.16 18.04
CA GLY A 72 -4.37 -8.58 17.95
C GLY A 72 -3.50 -7.46 17.39
N ARG A 73 -2.86 -7.70 16.23
CA ARG A 73 -2.03 -6.71 15.54
C ARG A 73 -2.79 -5.72 14.65
N TYR A 74 -4.12 -5.80 14.61
CA TYR A 74 -4.94 -4.95 13.77
C TYR A 74 -5.79 -4.03 14.62
N THR A 75 -6.00 -2.81 14.16
CA THR A 75 -7.04 -1.90 14.65
C THR A 75 -8.02 -1.67 13.51
N ILE A 76 -9.30 -1.89 13.74
CA ILE A 76 -10.38 -1.71 12.77
C ILE A 76 -11.09 -0.41 13.12
N LEU A 77 -11.16 0.48 12.13
CA LEU A 77 -11.95 1.71 12.21
C LEU A 77 -13.24 1.48 11.44
N SER A 78 -14.39 1.76 12.05
CA SER A 78 -15.67 1.73 11.35
C SER A 78 -16.04 3.14 10.92
N VAL A 79 -16.32 3.33 9.64
CA VAL A 79 -16.50 4.66 9.05
C VAL A 79 -17.83 4.75 8.31
N ASP A 80 -18.61 5.78 8.61
CA ASP A 80 -19.91 6.06 8.00
C ASP A 80 -19.85 7.32 7.13
N ASP A 81 -20.09 7.18 5.83
CA ASP A 81 -20.15 8.29 4.86
C ASP A 81 -21.58 8.66 4.45
N SER A 82 -22.58 8.16 5.20
CA SER A 82 -24.02 8.35 4.96
C SER A 82 -24.51 7.86 3.60
N SER A 83 -23.75 7.00 2.90
CA SER A 83 -24.16 6.43 1.62
C SER A 83 -25.13 5.24 1.74
N GLY A 84 -25.45 4.82 2.96
CA GLY A 84 -26.28 3.64 3.25
C GLY A 84 -25.49 2.38 3.60
N ALA A 85 -24.17 2.49 3.79
CA ALA A 85 -23.33 1.43 4.35
C ALA A 85 -22.14 2.03 5.11
N CYS A 86 -21.64 1.32 6.13
CA CYS A 86 -20.35 1.62 6.75
C CYS A 86 -19.22 0.82 6.07
N ILE A 87 -17.98 1.28 6.22
CA ILE A 87 -16.80 0.57 5.75
C ILE A 87 -15.82 0.35 6.90
N ASP A 88 -15.33 -0.89 7.01
CA ASP A 88 -14.26 -1.24 7.93
C ASP A 88 -12.91 -0.85 7.31
N VAL A 89 -12.06 -0.20 8.10
CA VAL A 89 -10.71 0.20 7.71
C VAL A 89 -9.70 -0.42 8.64
N LYS A 90 -8.89 -1.31 8.10
CA LYS A 90 -7.82 -2.03 8.80
C LYS A 90 -6.56 -1.19 8.87
N VAL A 91 -6.12 -0.91 10.09
CA VAL A 91 -4.82 -0.35 10.45
C VAL A 91 -3.97 -1.47 11.03
N THR A 92 -2.73 -1.62 10.56
CA THR A 92 -1.84 -2.69 11.03
C THR A 92 -0.80 -2.10 11.98
N SER A 93 -0.70 -2.67 13.19
CA SER A 93 0.37 -2.37 14.13
C SER A 93 1.70 -2.78 13.52
N ARG A 94 2.74 -1.96 13.73
CA ARG A 94 4.09 -2.25 13.29
C ARG A 94 4.67 -3.36 14.17
N ALA A 95 5.22 -4.39 13.53
CA ALA A 95 6.00 -5.40 14.23
C ALA A 95 7.46 -4.95 14.24
N VAL A 96 8.02 -4.69 15.43
CA VAL A 96 9.45 -4.41 15.60
C VAL A 96 10.14 -5.74 15.87
N VAL A 97 11.06 -6.14 14.99
CA VAL A 97 11.84 -7.38 15.14
C VAL A 97 13.03 -7.10 16.07
N ALA A 98 13.43 -8.10 16.87
CA ALA A 98 14.63 -7.96 17.72
C ALA A 98 15.85 -7.64 16.85
N GLY A 99 16.55 -6.54 17.17
CA GLY A 99 17.67 -6.01 16.39
C GLY A 99 17.29 -4.95 15.35
N ASP A 100 16.01 -4.57 15.24
CA ASP A 100 15.60 -3.40 14.49
C ASP A 100 15.82 -2.13 15.33
N GLU A 101 16.94 -1.44 15.08
CA GLU A 101 17.28 -0.16 15.70
C GLU A 101 16.66 1.04 14.96
N SER A 102 15.81 0.81 13.96
CA SER A 102 15.19 1.88 13.18
C SER A 102 14.21 2.67 14.04
N GLU A 103 14.41 3.99 14.12
CA GLU A 103 13.39 4.87 14.67
C GLU A 103 12.24 5.02 13.68
N TYR A 104 11.03 4.62 14.11
CA TYR A 104 9.83 4.79 13.32
C TYR A 104 8.99 5.94 13.87
N PRO A 105 8.34 6.74 13.00
CA PRO A 105 7.53 7.88 13.43
C PRO A 105 6.24 7.44 14.14
N SER A 106 5.80 6.19 13.93
CA SER A 106 4.55 5.67 14.47
C SER A 106 4.60 4.17 14.78
N ASN A 107 3.75 3.75 15.73
CA ASN A 107 3.53 2.36 16.11
C ASN A 107 2.66 1.56 15.12
N THR A 108 2.16 2.17 14.04
CA THR A 108 1.46 1.48 12.95
C THR A 108 2.24 1.49 11.65
N THR A 109 1.74 0.79 10.63
CA THR A 109 2.28 0.84 9.27
C THR A 109 1.98 2.15 8.54
N VAL A 110 1.24 3.08 9.15
CA VAL A 110 0.89 4.40 8.60
C VAL A 110 1.55 5.47 9.46
N ASP A 111 2.51 6.19 8.87
CA ASP A 111 3.50 6.98 9.63
C ASP A 111 2.90 8.09 10.50
N ASN A 112 1.71 8.60 10.18
CA ASN A 112 1.04 9.65 10.94
C ASN A 112 -0.06 9.14 11.89
N VAL A 113 -0.25 7.83 12.01
CA VAL A 113 -1.38 7.24 12.75
C VAL A 113 -0.88 6.34 13.86
N ASP A 114 -1.08 6.72 15.11
CA ASP A 114 -0.79 5.88 16.27
C ASP A 114 -2.05 5.31 16.89
N VAL A 115 -1.95 4.09 17.41
CA VAL A 115 -3.02 3.50 18.22
C VAL A 115 -2.49 3.25 19.62
N LYS A 116 -3.06 3.91 20.62
CA LYS A 116 -2.71 3.71 22.03
C LYS A 116 -3.85 3.00 22.74
N VAL A 117 -3.54 1.94 23.48
CA VAL A 117 -4.53 1.19 24.26
C VAL A 117 -4.33 1.51 25.73
N ASN A 118 -5.30 2.22 26.32
CA ASN A 118 -5.30 2.57 27.73
C ASN A 118 -6.45 1.82 28.42
N TRP A 119 -6.11 0.98 29.39
CA TRP A 119 -7.09 0.20 30.18
C TRP A 119 -8.04 -0.62 29.30
N GLY A 120 -7.51 -1.17 28.21
CA GLY A 120 -8.27 -1.97 27.23
C GLY A 120 -9.06 -1.16 26.19
N LEU A 121 -9.12 0.18 26.32
CA LEU A 121 -9.80 1.05 25.36
C LEU A 121 -8.79 1.59 24.33
N PRO A 122 -9.00 1.34 23.03
CA PRO A 122 -8.14 1.88 21.99
C PRO A 122 -8.46 3.35 21.70
N THR A 123 -7.40 4.13 21.50
CA THR A 123 -7.48 5.56 21.15
C THR A 123 -6.62 5.82 19.92
N LEU A 124 -7.28 6.27 18.85
CA LEU A 124 -6.61 6.64 17.61
C LEU A 124 -5.98 8.02 17.77
N HIS A 125 -4.74 8.17 17.34
CA HIS A 125 -4.04 9.45 17.31
C HIS A 125 -3.59 9.75 15.88
N LEU A 126 -3.75 10.99 15.45
CA LEU A 126 -3.24 11.50 14.19
C LEU A 126 -2.23 12.62 14.49
N ASP A 127 -1.01 12.49 13.97
CA ASP A 127 0.09 13.44 14.22
C ASP A 127 0.26 13.74 15.73
N GLY A 128 0.18 12.68 16.56
CA GLY A 128 0.28 12.77 18.02
C GLY A 128 -0.97 13.28 18.73
N THR A 129 -1.99 13.76 18.02
CA THR A 129 -3.23 14.29 18.60
C THR A 129 -4.31 13.22 18.69
N PRO A 130 -4.95 12.99 19.86
CA PRO A 130 -6.03 12.01 19.97
C PRO A 130 -7.24 12.43 19.13
N MET A 131 -7.80 11.48 18.40
CA MET A 131 -9.03 11.65 17.65
C MET A 131 -10.24 11.14 18.44
N ALA A 132 -11.31 11.92 18.44
CA ALA A 132 -12.58 11.51 19.03
C ALA A 132 -13.42 10.69 18.04
N LEU A 133 -14.24 9.78 18.57
CA LEU A 133 -15.37 9.24 17.80
C LEU A 133 -16.29 10.39 17.37
N GLY A 134 -16.87 10.28 16.17
CA GLY A 134 -17.63 11.35 15.52
C GLY A 134 -16.77 12.37 14.77
N SER A 135 -15.44 12.26 14.79
CA SER A 135 -14.59 13.09 13.93
C SER A 135 -14.78 12.73 12.45
N VAL A 136 -14.87 13.73 11.58
CA VAL A 136 -14.90 13.53 10.13
C VAL A 136 -13.48 13.32 9.61
N ILE A 137 -13.27 12.24 8.87
CA ILE A 137 -11.95 11.85 8.37
C ILE A 137 -11.94 11.57 6.87
N GLU A 138 -10.83 11.90 6.23
CA GLU A 138 -10.49 11.47 4.87
C GLU A 138 -9.52 10.29 4.93
N LEU A 139 -9.94 9.18 4.35
CA LEU A 139 -9.20 7.92 4.33
C LEU A 139 -8.78 7.60 2.91
N LYS A 140 -7.56 7.11 2.76
CA LYS A 140 -7.04 6.57 1.50
C LYS A 140 -6.52 5.17 1.76
N GLY A 141 -6.99 4.21 0.98
CA GLY A 141 -6.68 2.81 1.18
C GLY A 141 -6.73 1.97 -0.08
N THR A 142 -6.23 0.75 0.04
CA THR A 142 -6.41 -0.32 -0.95
C THR A 142 -7.53 -1.24 -0.49
N ILE A 143 -8.31 -1.77 -1.41
CA ILE A 143 -9.43 -2.66 -1.06
C ILE A 143 -8.87 -4.04 -0.69
N SER A 144 -9.33 -4.59 0.42
CA SER A 144 -9.11 -5.99 0.80
C SER A 144 -10.45 -6.64 1.18
N SER A 145 -10.44 -7.95 1.41
CA SER A 145 -11.64 -8.68 1.84
C SER A 145 -11.34 -9.54 3.07
N PHE A 146 -12.26 -9.57 4.02
CA PHE A 146 -12.21 -10.45 5.17
C PHE A 146 -13.58 -11.13 5.35
N ARG A 147 -13.58 -12.47 5.39
CA ARG A 147 -14.82 -13.28 5.51
C ARG A 147 -15.92 -12.87 4.52
N ASN A 148 -15.53 -12.68 3.26
CA ASN A 148 -16.40 -12.24 2.15
C ASN A 148 -16.98 -10.82 2.27
N THR A 149 -16.56 -10.03 3.25
CA THR A 149 -16.90 -8.61 3.36
C THR A 149 -15.71 -7.77 2.90
N ARG A 150 -15.97 -6.72 2.10
CA ARG A 150 -14.93 -5.79 1.65
C ARG A 150 -14.58 -4.82 2.78
N GLN A 151 -13.31 -4.51 2.89
CA GLN A 151 -12.76 -3.56 3.85
C GLN A 151 -11.61 -2.79 3.18
N LEU A 152 -11.08 -1.77 3.83
CA LEU A 152 -9.94 -1.01 3.33
C LEU A 152 -8.68 -1.26 4.17
N ASP A 153 -7.55 -1.44 3.51
CA ASP A 153 -6.24 -1.40 4.14
C ASP A 153 -5.74 0.04 4.10
N LEU A 154 -5.60 0.67 5.28
CA LEU A 154 -5.27 2.08 5.40
C LEU A 154 -3.88 2.39 4.81
N LYS A 155 -3.80 3.45 4.01
CA LYS A 155 -2.54 4.00 3.47
C LYS A 155 -2.31 5.44 3.89
N ARG A 156 -3.35 6.26 4.01
CA ARG A 156 -3.28 7.63 4.55
C ARG A 156 -4.57 7.98 5.28
N LEU A 157 -4.45 8.72 6.37
CA LEU A 157 -5.54 9.27 7.14
C LEU A 157 -5.33 10.78 7.27
N LEU A 158 -6.39 11.57 7.11
CA LEU A 158 -6.41 13.01 7.35
C LEU A 158 -7.70 13.36 8.10
N VAL A 159 -7.64 14.39 8.95
CA VAL A 159 -8.85 14.99 9.54
C VAL A 159 -9.46 15.97 8.55
N VAL A 160 -10.79 15.95 8.44
CA VAL A 160 -11.56 16.97 7.74
C VAL A 160 -11.97 18.03 8.77
N PRO A 161 -11.60 19.31 8.57
CA PRO A 161 -11.66 20.30 9.64
C PRO A 161 -13.08 20.78 9.96
N ASP A 162 -13.95 20.86 8.95
CA ASP A 162 -15.29 21.41 9.09
C ASP A 162 -16.30 20.80 8.11
N THR A 163 -17.58 21.09 8.33
CA THR A 163 -18.70 20.60 7.51
C THR A 163 -18.65 21.12 6.08
N ASN A 164 -18.07 22.29 5.83
CA ASN A 164 -17.93 22.82 4.47
C ASN A 164 -16.91 22.00 3.67
N ALA A 165 -15.80 21.58 4.29
CA ALA A 165 -14.79 20.71 3.70
C ALA A 165 -15.34 19.31 3.44
N GLU A 166 -16.20 18.80 4.33
CA GLU A 166 -16.96 17.57 4.13
C GLU A 166 -17.91 17.68 2.91
N ALA A 167 -18.74 18.73 2.85
CA ALA A 167 -19.62 18.95 1.72
C ALA A 167 -18.85 19.10 0.39
N ALA A 168 -17.72 19.81 0.42
CA ALA A 168 -16.82 19.91 -0.74
C ALA A 168 -16.24 18.55 -1.14
N ALA A 169 -15.99 17.65 -0.19
CA ALA A 169 -15.57 16.29 -0.47
C ALA A 169 -16.66 15.50 -1.19
N TRP A 170 -17.93 15.62 -0.80
CA TRP A 170 -19.05 15.00 -1.51
C TRP A 170 -19.20 15.50 -2.94
N VAL A 171 -19.05 16.81 -3.16
CA VAL A 171 -19.06 17.39 -4.51
C VAL A 171 -17.92 16.82 -5.36
N LYS A 172 -16.72 16.68 -4.81
CA LYS A 172 -15.58 16.04 -5.51
C LYS A 172 -15.86 14.57 -5.84
N THR A 173 -16.51 13.84 -4.94
CA THR A 173 -16.91 12.44 -5.15
C THR A 173 -17.93 12.33 -6.29
N ALA A 174 -19.00 13.12 -6.24
CA ALA A 174 -20.04 13.13 -7.27
C ALA A 174 -19.46 13.50 -8.65
N LYS A 175 -18.62 14.54 -8.69
CA LYS A 175 -17.94 14.98 -9.92
C LYS A 175 -17.04 13.88 -10.48
N TRP A 176 -16.25 13.20 -9.63
CA TRP A 176 -15.37 12.12 -10.06
C TRP A 176 -16.13 10.94 -10.64
N LYS A 177 -17.22 10.53 -9.97
CA LYS A 177 -18.09 9.47 -10.50
C LYS A 177 -18.63 9.83 -11.88
N ARG A 178 -19.26 11.00 -12.00
CA ARG A 178 -19.87 11.47 -13.25
C ARG A 178 -18.87 11.63 -14.39
N ASP A 179 -17.74 12.27 -14.12
CA ASP A 179 -16.81 12.72 -15.17
C ASP A 179 -15.80 11.61 -15.54
N VAL A 180 -15.49 10.68 -14.63
CA VAL A 180 -14.48 9.63 -14.83
C VAL A 180 -15.11 8.23 -14.84
N LEU A 181 -15.72 7.81 -13.73
CA LEU A 181 -16.11 6.40 -13.53
C LEU A 181 -17.34 5.99 -14.33
N SER A 182 -18.30 6.89 -14.53
CA SER A 182 -19.51 6.65 -15.31
C SER A 182 -19.26 6.59 -16.81
N ARG A 183 -18.11 7.06 -17.29
CA ARG A 183 -17.73 7.01 -18.71
C ARG A 183 -16.93 5.74 -18.97
N PRO A 184 -17.26 4.91 -19.96
CA PRO A 184 -16.45 3.77 -20.33
C PRO A 184 -14.98 4.13 -20.55
N TRP A 185 -14.08 3.32 -20.01
CA TRP A 185 -12.66 3.42 -20.34
C TRP A 185 -12.41 2.75 -21.69
N VAL A 186 -12.04 3.52 -22.71
CA VAL A 186 -11.73 2.97 -24.02
C VAL A 186 -10.37 3.48 -24.47
N LEU A 187 -9.49 2.54 -24.80
CA LEU A 187 -8.21 2.81 -25.46
C LEU A 187 -8.36 2.64 -26.97
N THR A 188 -7.91 3.64 -27.70
CA THR A 188 -7.74 3.60 -29.15
C THR A 188 -6.67 2.57 -29.54
N GLN A 189 -6.69 2.14 -30.80
CA GLN A 189 -5.66 1.22 -31.30
C GLN A 189 -4.26 1.84 -31.20
N GLU A 190 -4.13 3.12 -31.53
CA GLU A 190 -2.86 3.87 -31.45
C GLU A 190 -2.32 3.93 -30.02
N GLU A 191 -3.18 4.18 -29.02
CA GLU A 191 -2.77 4.15 -27.60
C GLU A 191 -2.29 2.76 -27.18
N ARG A 192 -2.97 1.70 -27.62
CA ARG A 192 -2.56 0.33 -27.34
C ARG A 192 -1.20 0.01 -27.94
N ASP A 193 -1.01 0.34 -29.21
CA ASP A 193 0.24 0.08 -29.93
C ASP A 193 1.40 0.88 -29.31
N ALA A 194 1.16 2.13 -28.92
CA ALA A 194 2.14 2.96 -28.22
C ALA A 194 2.55 2.36 -26.86
N ILE A 195 1.58 1.83 -26.10
CA ILE A 195 1.85 1.15 -24.82
C ILE A 195 2.65 -0.13 -25.06
N ASP A 196 2.26 -0.95 -26.03
CA ASP A 196 2.93 -2.21 -26.34
C ASP A 196 4.37 -1.98 -26.83
N ASP A 197 4.60 -0.95 -27.64
CA ASP A 197 5.95 -0.56 -28.07
C ASP A 197 6.80 0.00 -26.93
N LYS A 198 6.20 0.75 -26.00
CA LYS A 198 6.89 1.21 -24.79
C LYS A 198 7.34 0.01 -23.95
N ILE A 199 6.46 -0.96 -23.72
CA ILE A 199 6.76 -2.19 -22.98
C ILE A 199 7.90 -2.95 -23.67
N ARG A 200 7.83 -3.16 -24.99
CA ARG A 200 8.90 -3.84 -25.76
C ARG A 200 10.25 -3.12 -25.62
N ARG A 201 10.27 -1.79 -25.64
CA ARG A 201 11.49 -0.98 -25.45
C ARG A 201 12.05 -1.13 -24.05
N GLU A 202 11.21 -1.10 -23.02
CA GLU A 202 11.61 -1.29 -21.63
C GLU A 202 12.19 -2.68 -21.40
N GLU A 203 11.53 -3.74 -21.88
CA GLU A 203 12.04 -5.10 -21.77
C GLU A 203 13.39 -5.28 -22.49
N ARG A 204 13.59 -4.64 -23.66
CA ARG A 204 14.88 -4.67 -24.36
C ARG A 204 15.98 -4.01 -23.51
N LYS A 205 15.68 -2.87 -22.88
CA LYS A 205 16.62 -2.18 -21.98
C LYS A 205 16.94 -3.05 -20.76
N ASP A 206 15.96 -3.70 -20.16
CA ASP A 206 16.17 -4.54 -18.99
C ASP A 206 16.95 -5.81 -19.31
N ARG A 207 16.65 -6.46 -20.45
CA ARG A 207 17.47 -7.58 -20.97
C ARG A 207 18.93 -7.16 -21.19
N ALA A 208 19.17 -5.98 -21.76
CA ALA A 208 20.52 -5.44 -21.95
C ALA A 208 21.23 -5.15 -20.61
N LYS A 209 20.53 -4.56 -19.64
CA LYS A 209 21.07 -4.33 -18.29
C LYS A 209 21.43 -5.64 -17.58
N VAL A 210 20.57 -6.65 -17.66
CA VAL A 210 20.83 -7.97 -17.08
C VAL A 210 22.05 -8.62 -17.72
N LYS A 211 22.18 -8.54 -19.06
CA LYS A 211 23.35 -9.05 -19.78
C LYS A 211 24.64 -8.32 -19.35
N MET A 212 24.62 -6.98 -19.35
CA MET A 212 25.75 -6.16 -18.89
C MET A 212 26.14 -6.47 -17.45
N LYS A 213 25.16 -6.63 -16.54
CA LYS A 213 25.41 -7.01 -15.14
C LYS A 213 26.05 -8.38 -15.04
N ARG A 214 25.58 -9.36 -15.82
CA ARG A 214 26.18 -10.71 -15.87
C ARG A 214 27.63 -10.68 -16.38
N GLU A 215 27.90 -9.94 -17.45
CA GLU A 215 29.24 -9.78 -18.01
C GLU A 215 30.19 -9.07 -17.02
N TRP A 216 29.72 -8.01 -16.36
CA TRP A 216 30.48 -7.31 -15.33
C TRP A 216 30.81 -8.22 -14.15
N VAL A 217 29.84 -9.01 -13.67
CA VAL A 217 30.07 -10.02 -12.61
C VAL A 217 31.02 -11.11 -13.07
N ALA A 218 30.95 -11.57 -14.31
CA ALA A 218 31.90 -12.57 -14.83
C ALA A 218 33.34 -12.02 -14.90
N LYS A 219 33.51 -10.75 -15.29
CA LYS A 219 34.81 -10.12 -15.44
C LYS A 219 35.44 -9.71 -14.11
N HIS A 220 34.66 -9.11 -13.21
CA HIS A 220 35.14 -8.53 -11.96
C HIS A 220 34.74 -9.31 -10.71
N GLY A 221 33.96 -10.39 -10.84
CA GLY A 221 33.50 -11.19 -9.71
C GLY A 221 34.65 -11.87 -8.96
N ALA A 222 35.64 -12.41 -9.67
CA ALA A 222 36.81 -13.03 -9.06
C ALA A 222 37.70 -12.02 -8.31
N GLU A 223 37.84 -10.80 -8.85
CA GLU A 223 38.59 -9.71 -8.22
C GLU A 223 37.86 -9.19 -6.97
N ARG A 224 36.53 -9.10 -7.04
CA ARG A 224 35.66 -8.76 -5.92
C ARG A 224 35.73 -9.80 -4.79
N LEU A 225 35.65 -11.09 -5.12
CA LEU A 225 35.82 -12.18 -4.16
C LEU A 225 37.19 -12.12 -3.46
N ARG A 226 38.27 -11.91 -4.22
CA ARG A 226 39.62 -11.76 -3.64
C ARG A 226 39.73 -10.53 -2.74
N HIS A 227 39.07 -9.43 -3.09
CA HIS A 227 39.04 -8.23 -2.25
C HIS A 227 38.23 -8.46 -0.96
N GLU A 228 37.09 -9.13 -1.06
CA GLU A 228 36.25 -9.54 0.07
C GLU A 228 37.00 -10.50 1.01
N GLU A 229 37.69 -11.53 0.48
CA GLU A 229 38.55 -12.45 1.24
C GLU A 229 39.69 -11.71 1.95
N LYS A 230 40.35 -10.76 1.27
CA LYS A 230 41.42 -9.95 1.87
C LYS A 230 40.89 -9.08 3.02
N ASN A 231 39.72 -8.50 2.85
CA ASN A 231 39.08 -7.68 3.90
C ASN A 231 38.59 -8.56 5.07
N GLU A 232 38.06 -9.74 4.79
CA GLU A 232 37.68 -10.71 5.83
C GLU A 232 38.90 -11.21 6.60
N GLY A 233 40.01 -11.49 5.90
CA GLY A 233 41.29 -11.84 6.52
C GLY A 233 41.85 -10.72 7.39
N LYS A 234 41.73 -9.45 6.97
CA LYS A 234 42.08 -8.29 7.81
C LYS A 234 41.18 -8.20 9.04
N ARG A 235 39.86 -8.43 8.90
CA ARG A 235 38.91 -8.45 10.02
C ARG A 235 39.30 -9.53 11.04
N LYS A 236 39.52 -10.78 10.60
CA LYS A 236 39.94 -11.89 11.47
C LYS A 236 41.28 -11.63 12.16
N ARG A 237 42.25 -11.00 11.48
CA ARG A 237 43.54 -10.62 12.10
C ARG A 237 43.39 -9.49 13.12
N ALA A 238 42.53 -8.51 12.85
CA ALA A 238 42.21 -7.45 13.79
C ALA A 238 41.51 -8.01 15.04
N GLU A 239 40.53 -8.90 14.83
CA GLU A 239 39.83 -9.64 15.89
C GLU A 239 40.79 -10.49 16.72
N ALA A 240 41.65 -11.29 16.09
CA ALA A 240 42.68 -12.06 16.78
C ALA A 240 43.62 -11.15 17.58
N ARG A 241 44.08 -10.02 17.03
CA ARG A 241 44.94 -9.06 17.72
C ARG A 241 44.25 -8.43 18.93
N MET A 242 42.97 -8.12 18.84
CA MET A 242 42.19 -7.63 19.99
C MET A 242 42.00 -8.73 21.04
N ASN A 243 41.92 -10.00 20.63
CA ASN A 243 41.81 -11.14 21.54
C ASN A 243 43.13 -11.54 22.22
N VAL A 244 44.32 -11.18 21.69
CA VAL A 244 45.63 -11.51 22.32
C VAL A 244 45.81 -10.86 23.70
N ALA A 245 45.23 -9.68 23.92
CA ALA A 245 45.26 -8.99 25.21
C ALA A 245 44.01 -9.24 26.07
N ALA A 246 43.09 -10.08 25.59
CA ALA A 246 41.87 -10.39 26.28
C ALA A 246 42.13 -11.44 27.38
N LEU A 247 41.58 -11.21 28.59
CA LEU A 247 41.73 -12.15 29.71
C LEU A 247 41.25 -13.55 29.32
N LYS A 248 41.97 -14.58 29.75
CA LYS A 248 41.61 -15.99 29.53
C LYS A 248 40.20 -16.25 30.09
N GLY A 249 39.22 -16.49 29.21
CA GLY A 249 37.79 -16.63 29.57
C GLY A 249 36.87 -15.49 29.15
N SER A 250 37.39 -14.39 28.59
CA SER A 250 36.60 -13.27 28.04
C SER A 250 35.84 -13.60 26.75
N GLU A 251 36.14 -14.73 26.12
CA GLU A 251 35.36 -15.31 25.02
C GLU A 251 33.99 -15.85 25.49
N VAL A 252 33.82 -15.98 26.82
CA VAL A 252 32.62 -16.47 27.49
C VAL A 252 31.93 -15.33 28.27
N ILE A 253 31.77 -14.17 27.65
CA ILE A 253 30.76 -13.23 28.16
C ILE A 253 29.42 -13.76 27.68
N ARG A 254 28.76 -14.55 28.54
CA ARG A 254 27.34 -14.83 28.38
C ARG A 254 26.61 -13.50 28.32
N ALA A 255 25.76 -13.34 27.31
CA ALA A 255 24.84 -12.22 27.28
C ALA A 255 24.01 -12.23 28.59
N PRO A 256 23.58 -11.08 29.13
CA PRO A 256 22.90 -10.99 30.43
C PRO A 256 21.59 -11.78 30.59
N TRP A 257 21.22 -12.61 29.61
CA TRP A 257 20.00 -13.40 29.54
C TRP A 257 20.24 -14.91 29.29
N GLU A 258 21.48 -15.42 29.45
CA GLU A 258 21.79 -16.86 29.62
C GLU A 258 22.09 -17.21 31.08
#